data_AF-A0A8S4B4A5-F1
#
_entry.id   AF-A0A8S4B4A5-F1
#
_cell.length_a   1.000
_cell.length_b   1.000
_cell.length_c   1.000
_cell.angle_alpha   90.00
_cell.angle_beta   90.00
_cell.angle_gamma   90.00
#
_symmetry.space_group_name_H-M   'P 1'
#
loop_
_entity.id
_entity.type
_entity.pdbx_description
1 polymer ?
#
loop_
_entity_poly.entity_id
_entity_poly.type
_entity_poly.pdbx_seq_one_letter_code
_entity_poly.pdbx_strand_id
1 'polypeptide(L)'
;SLLQCEGVNNQSYFCESGHCCGESQCCSYYYELWWFWLVWAIIFILSCCCVCHHRRTKHRLQQQQRQHEINLIAYREAHNYPPLPFYF
;
A
#
# COMPACT_ATOMS: atom_id res chain seq x y z
N SER A 1 -8.36 -3.15 39.74
CA SER A 1 -9.39 -3.99 40.37
C SER A 1 -9.08 -5.42 39.98
N LEU A 2 -8.72 -6.27 40.93
CA LEU A 2 -8.40 -7.68 40.65
C LEU A 2 -9.71 -8.40 40.27
N LEU A 3 -9.82 -8.96 39.07
CA LEU A 3 -11.01 -9.72 38.64
C LEU A 3 -10.74 -11.20 38.86
N GLN A 4 -11.55 -11.88 39.67
CA GLN A 4 -11.47 -13.32 39.88
C GLN A 4 -12.27 -14.04 38.79
N CYS A 5 -11.60 -14.91 38.04
CA CYS A 5 -12.16 -15.67 36.93
C CYS A 5 -12.16 -17.16 37.27
N GLU A 6 -13.21 -17.86 36.86
CA GLU A 6 -13.33 -19.31 37.03
C GLU A 6 -12.76 -20.01 35.78
N GLY A 7 -11.65 -20.72 35.94
CA GLY A 7 -10.97 -21.45 34.87
C GLY A 7 -11.45 -22.89 34.72
N VAL A 8 -10.84 -23.60 33.77
CA VAL A 8 -11.13 -25.01 33.52
C VAL A 8 -10.63 -25.85 34.72
N ASN A 9 -11.43 -26.80 35.21
CA ASN A 9 -11.18 -27.64 36.40
C ASN A 9 -11.36 -26.99 37.79
N ASN A 10 -12.32 -26.07 37.97
CA ASN A 10 -12.62 -25.44 39.28
C ASN A 10 -11.44 -24.63 39.87
N GLN A 11 -10.43 -24.34 39.05
CA GLN A 11 -9.30 -23.50 39.42
C GLN A 11 -9.65 -22.05 39.12
N SER A 12 -9.70 -21.22 40.15
CA SER A 12 -9.88 -19.78 39.98
C SER A 12 -8.53 -19.11 39.73
N TYR A 13 -8.50 -18.18 38.78
CA TYR A 13 -7.33 -17.39 38.43
C TYR A 13 -7.67 -15.90 38.53
N PHE A 14 -6.65 -15.08 38.76
CA PHE A 14 -6.82 -13.64 38.94
C PHE A 14 -6.30 -12.87 37.74
N CYS A 15 -7.08 -11.91 37.28
CA CYS A 15 -6.73 -11.01 36.19
C CYS A 15 -6.37 -9.62 36.72
N GLU A 16 -5.15 -9.18 36.43
CA GLU A 16 -4.66 -7.84 36.74
C GLU A 16 -5.19 -6.79 35.75
N SER A 17 -5.35 -7.17 34.47
CA SER A 17 -5.99 -6.37 33.43
C SER A 17 -6.66 -7.27 32.38
N GLY A 18 -7.94 -7.02 32.06
CA GLY A 18 -8.71 -7.78 31.06
C GLY A 18 -10.02 -8.39 31.58
N HIS A 19 -10.63 -9.25 30.76
CA HIS A 19 -11.86 -10.00 31.07
C HIS A 19 -11.58 -11.51 31.18
N CYS A 20 -12.47 -12.22 31.87
CA CYS A 20 -12.48 -13.68 31.91
C CYS A 20 -12.92 -14.23 30.55
N CYS A 21 -11.99 -14.76 29.78
CA CYS A 21 -12.26 -15.64 28.64
C CYS A 21 -11.81 -17.04 29.08
N GLY A 22 -12.66 -18.05 28.94
CA GLY A 22 -12.61 -19.36 29.61
C GLY A 22 -11.37 -20.25 29.40
N GLU A 23 -10.21 -19.73 28.99
CA GLU A 23 -8.96 -20.46 28.81
C GLU A 23 -7.88 -20.03 29.79
N SER A 24 -8.06 -20.18 31.12
CA SER A 24 -6.98 -20.02 32.13
C SER A 24 -6.15 -18.72 32.09
N GLN A 25 -6.56 -17.75 31.29
CA GLN A 25 -5.82 -16.55 30.90
C GLN A 25 -6.79 -15.38 30.81
N CYS A 26 -6.26 -14.18 31.02
CA CYS A 26 -7.02 -12.94 31.00
C CYS A 26 -7.01 -12.39 29.58
N CYS A 27 -8.17 -12.26 28.95
CA CYS A 27 -8.24 -11.71 27.59
C CYS A 27 -8.37 -10.19 27.65
N SER A 28 -7.47 -9.51 26.96
CA SER A 28 -7.59 -8.08 26.71
C SER A 28 -8.28 -7.88 25.36
N TYR A 29 -9.40 -7.13 25.36
CA TYR A 29 -10.10 -6.69 24.15
C TYR A 29 -9.19 -5.92 23.18
N TYR A 30 -8.02 -5.48 23.65
CA TYR A 30 -6.98 -4.82 22.86
C TYR A 30 -6.55 -5.62 21.62
N TYR A 31 -6.44 -6.95 21.73
CA TYR A 31 -6.06 -7.78 20.59
C TYR A 31 -7.14 -7.84 19.52
N GLU A 32 -8.42 -7.78 19.91
CA GLU A 32 -9.55 -7.83 18.98
C GLU A 32 -9.65 -6.57 18.11
N LEU A 33 -9.33 -5.38 18.61
CA LEU A 33 -9.36 -4.19 17.73
C LEU A 33 -8.09 -4.02 16.90
N TRP A 34 -6.93 -4.39 17.44
CA TRP A 34 -5.66 -4.09 16.77
C TRP A 34 -5.56 -4.80 15.42
N TRP A 35 -6.08 -6.02 15.31
CA TRP A 35 -6.09 -6.76 14.05
C TRP A 35 -7.00 -6.10 13.01
N PHE A 36 -8.16 -5.55 13.39
CA PHE A 36 -9.03 -4.80 12.46
C PHE A 36 -8.32 -3.58 11.89
N TRP A 37 -7.66 -2.80 12.76
CA TRP A 37 -6.91 -1.60 12.34
C TRP A 37 -5.77 -1.96 11.40
N LEU A 38 -5.04 -3.06 11.67
CA LEU A 38 -3.98 -3.54 10.78
C LEU A 38 -4.51 -3.98 9.42
N VAL A 39 -5.57 -4.80 9.39
CA VAL A 39 -6.17 -5.27 8.15
C VAL A 39 -6.67 -4.10 7.32
N TRP A 40 -7.36 -3.15 7.96
CA TRP A 40 -7.83 -1.94 7.30
C TRP A 40 -6.65 -1.15 6.73
N ALA A 41 -5.62 -0.85 7.52
CA ALA A 41 -4.43 -0.13 7.05
C ALA A 41 -3.76 -0.81 5.84
N ILE A 42 -3.61 -2.14 5.86
CA ILE A 42 -3.06 -2.91 4.74
C ILE A 42 -3.92 -2.73 3.48
N ILE A 43 -5.25 -2.79 3.58
CA ILE A 43 -6.16 -2.58 2.45
C ILE A 43 -6.00 -1.16 1.86
N PHE A 44 -5.90 -0.13 2.70
CA PHE A 44 -5.67 1.25 2.23
C PHE A 44 -4.31 1.40 1.55
N ILE A 45 -3.27 0.83 2.14
CA ILE A 45 -1.92 0.85 1.57
C ILE A 45 -1.92 0.16 0.20
N LEU A 46 -2.47 -1.05 0.10
CA LEU A 46 -2.55 -1.78 -1.17
C LEU A 46 -3.36 -1.01 -2.21
N SER A 47 -4.49 -0.42 -1.82
CA SER A 47 -5.29 0.41 -2.73
C SER A 47 -4.50 1.62 -3.24
N CYS A 48 -3.82 2.32 -2.33
CA CYS A 48 -2.97 3.47 -2.67
C CYS A 48 -1.79 3.05 -3.54
N CYS A 49 -1.10 1.95 -3.21
CA CYS A 49 0.03 1.42 -3.95
C CYS A 49 -0.40 0.95 -5.35
N CYS A 50 -1.51 0.23 -5.49
CA CYS A 50 -2.03 -0.24 -6.77
C CYS A 50 -2.48 0.92 -7.67
N VAL A 51 -3.21 1.90 -7.11
CA VAL A 51 -3.63 3.10 -7.85
C VAL A 51 -2.41 3.96 -8.22
N CYS A 52 -1.46 4.18 -7.32
CA CYS A 52 -0.23 4.92 -7.59
C CYS A 52 0.64 4.19 -8.63
N HIS A 53 0.75 2.87 -8.56
CA HIS A 53 1.49 2.07 -9.51
C HIS A 53 0.85 2.12 -10.89
N HIS A 54 -0.48 1.96 -10.97
CA HIS A 54 -1.23 2.06 -12.22
C HIS A 54 -1.17 3.47 -12.83
N ARG A 55 -1.24 4.51 -11.99
CA ARG A 55 -1.05 5.89 -12.44
C ARG A 55 0.39 6.14 -12.91
N ARG A 56 1.40 5.57 -12.22
CA ARG A 56 2.80 5.68 -12.62
C ARG A 56 3.11 4.93 -13.92
N THR A 57 2.57 3.73 -14.13
CA THR A 57 2.74 3.01 -15.41
C THR A 57 2.05 3.76 -16.55
N LYS A 58 0.85 4.29 -16.32
CA LYS A 58 0.14 5.12 -17.31
C LYS A 58 0.85 6.44 -17.60
N HIS A 59 1.42 7.09 -16.58
CA HIS A 59 2.22 8.31 -16.75
C HIS A 59 3.52 8.06 -17.52
N ARG A 60 4.19 6.92 -17.30
CA ARG A 60 5.40 6.54 -18.04
C ARG A 60 5.10 6.37 -19.53
N LEU A 61 3.97 5.75 -19.88
CA LEU A 61 3.52 5.64 -21.28
C LEU A 61 3.19 7.01 -21.89
N GLN A 62 2.46 7.88 -21.18
CA GLN A 62 2.15 9.23 -21.67
C GLN A 62 3.39 10.14 -21.80
N GLN A 63 4.40 10.00 -20.92
CA GLN A 63 5.67 10.70 -21.05
C GLN A 63 6.48 10.20 -22.24
N GLN A 64 6.49 8.89 -22.52
CA GLN A 64 7.09 8.35 -23.75
C GLN A 64 6.38 8.88 -24.99
N GLN A 65 5.05 8.99 -25.00
CA GLN A 65 4.30 9.51 -26.14
C GLN A 65 4.58 11.01 -26.39
N ARG A 66 4.65 11.81 -25.32
CA ARG A 66 5.07 13.23 -25.41
C ARG A 66 6.51 13.40 -25.87
N GLN A 67 7.44 12.58 -25.39
CA GLN A 67 8.82 12.63 -25.83
C GLN A 67 8.99 12.12 -27.27
N HIS A 68 8.19 11.12 -27.67
CA HIS A 68 8.20 10.58 -29.03
C HIS A 68 7.67 11.60 -30.03
N GLU A 69 6.59 12.33 -29.72
CA GLU A 69 6.10 13.41 -30.58
C GLU A 69 7.12 14.55 -30.73
N ILE A 70 7.80 14.97 -29.66
CA ILE A 70 8.86 15.98 -29.73
C ILE A 70 10.05 15.47 -30.56
N ASN A 71 10.50 14.24 -30.32
CA ASN A 71 11.58 13.64 -31.10
C ASN A 71 11.18 13.52 -32.58
N LEU A 72 9.94 13.12 -32.88
CA LEU A 72 9.45 12.97 -34.24
C LEU A 72 9.41 14.33 -34.97
N ILE A 73 9.02 15.41 -34.29
CA ILE A 73 9.08 16.77 -34.83
C ILE A 73 10.54 17.17 -35.10
N ALA A 74 11.47 16.88 -34.18
CA ALA A 74 12.90 17.14 -34.39
C ALA A 74 13.48 16.34 -35.58
N TYR A 75 13.08 15.08 -35.75
CA TYR A 75 13.46 14.28 -36.92
C TYR A 75 12.86 14.82 -38.22
N ARG A 76 11.61 15.28 -38.18
CA ARG A 76 10.95 15.88 -39.34
C ARG A 76 11.60 17.20 -39.73
N GLU A 77 11.96 18.04 -38.76
CA GLU A 77 12.70 19.28 -38.99
C GLU A 77 14.07 18.96 -39.62
N ALA A 78 14.81 18.01 -39.04
CA ALA A 78 16.12 17.56 -39.55
C ALA A 78 16.05 17.02 -41.00
N HIS A 79 14.97 16.31 -41.36
CA HIS A 79 14.76 15.78 -42.70
C HIS A 79 14.15 16.81 -43.67
N ASN A 80 13.52 17.88 -43.18
CA ASN A 80 12.98 18.97 -44.00
C ASN A 80 14.00 20.07 -44.31
N TYR A 81 15.19 20.05 -43.71
CA TYR A 81 16.33 20.79 -44.27
C TYR A 81 16.80 20.03 -45.53
N PRO A 82 16.74 20.63 -46.73
CA PRO A 82 17.44 20.04 -47.87
C PRO A 82 18.92 19.90 -47.47
N PRO A 83 19.58 18.75 -47.72
CA PRO A 83 21.01 18.64 -47.50
C PRO A 83 21.65 19.78 -48.28
N LEU A 84 22.32 20.69 -47.55
CA LEU A 84 23.09 21.78 -48.12
C LEU A 84 23.93 21.21 -49.26
N PRO A 85 23.89 21.80 -50.48
CA PRO A 85 24.72 21.30 -51.55
C PRO A 85 26.16 21.40 -51.09
N PHE A 86 26.80 20.25 -50.92
CA PHE A 86 28.25 20.16 -50.76
C PHE A 86 28.87 20.74 -52.04
N TYR A 87 29.18 22.05 -52.02
CA TYR A 87 30.05 22.66 -53.01
C TYR A 87 31.48 22.22 -52.69
N PHE A 88 31.97 21.31 -53.54
CA PHE A 88 33.38 20.96 -53.67
C PHE A 88 34.09 22.00 -54.55
#